data_AF-A0A7S4JC26-F1
#
_entry.id   AF-A0A7S4JC26-F1
#
_cell.length_a   1.000
_cell.length_b   1.000
_cell.length_c   1.000
_cell.angle_alpha   90.00
_cell.angle_beta   90.00
_cell.angle_gamma   90.00
#
_symmetry.space_group_name_H-M   'P 1'
#
loop_
_entity.id
_entity.type
_entity.pdbx_description
1 polymer ?
#
loop_
_entity_poly.entity_id
_entity_poly.type
_entity_poly.pdbx_seq_one_letter_code
_entity_poly.pdbx_strand_id
1 'polypeptide(L)'
;VYPAAFFCAVQLQYALYTFVAAWLFDGITPELSRDPERGLFGWLVISLPGRLFAQFWLAAVVDYLGNHAFIAVMKYVPALVVATALLLGPMVACAEGVLLGVEHFPGPWTIVGGLVILMGGTLIALQAQNQSTSVEL
;
A
#
# COMPACT_ATOMS: atom_id res chain seq x y z
N VAL A 1 20.55 5.70 14.15
CA VAL A 1 20.72 6.60 12.99
C VAL A 1 20.00 6.06 11.75
N TYR A 2 20.18 4.79 11.38
CA TYR A 2 19.50 4.16 10.24
C TYR A 2 17.95 4.19 10.21
N PRO A 3 17.20 3.94 11.30
CA PRO A 3 15.74 3.86 11.21
C PRO A 3 15.10 5.22 10.90
N ALA A 4 15.56 6.31 11.52
CA ALA A 4 15.04 7.65 11.28
C ALA A 4 15.28 8.14 9.84
N ALA A 5 16.46 7.84 9.27
CA ALA A 5 16.77 8.18 7.89
C ALA A 5 15.92 7.38 6.89
N PHE A 6 15.68 6.10 7.16
CA PHE A 6 14.79 5.26 6.36
C PHE A 6 13.35 5.78 6.39
N PHE A 7 12.82 6.10 7.58
CA PHE A 7 11.48 6.68 7.70
C PHE A 7 11.34 8.01 6.97
N CYS A 8 12.36 8.87 7.04
CA CYS A 8 12.36 10.13 6.32
C CYS A 8 12.36 9.93 4.80
N ALA A 9 13.15 8.97 4.29
CA ALA A 9 13.20 8.65 2.86
C ALA A 9 11.86 8.12 2.35
N VAL A 10 11.21 7.23 3.10
CA VAL A 10 9.90 6.66 2.76
C VAL A 10 8.81 7.73 2.76
N GLN A 11 8.74 8.57 3.79
CA GLN A 11 7.74 9.64 3.85
C GLN A 11 7.96 10.69 2.77
N LEU A 12 9.21 10.96 2.40
CA LEU A 12 9.54 11.83 1.29
C LEU A 12 9.12 11.20 -0.06
N GLN A 13 9.29 9.89 -0.22
CA GLN A 13 8.81 9.16 -1.39
C GLN A 13 7.28 9.26 -1.54
N TYR A 14 6.53 9.02 -0.46
CA TYR A 14 5.07 9.17 -0.46
C TYR A 14 4.63 10.62 -0.73
N ALA A 15 5.28 11.60 -0.10
CA ALA A 15 5.01 13.01 -0.31
C ALA A 15 5.24 13.42 -1.78
N LEU A 16 6.31 12.91 -2.41
CA LEU A 16 6.59 13.14 -3.83
C LEU A 16 5.52 12.51 -4.73
N TYR A 17 5.07 11.28 -4.44
CA TYR A 17 3.99 10.66 -5.22
C TYR A 17 2.70 11.47 -5.14
N THR A 18 2.31 11.90 -3.93
CA THR A 18 1.11 12.73 -3.76
C THR A 18 1.27 14.12 -4.40
N PHE A 19 2.47 14.69 -4.38
CA PHE A 19 2.78 15.97 -5.01
C PHE A 19 2.65 15.88 -6.55
N VAL A 20 3.21 14.83 -7.15
CA VAL A 20 3.09 14.57 -8.59
C VAL A 20 1.63 14.28 -8.97
N ALA A 21 0.92 13.48 -8.18
CA ALA A 21 -0.49 13.18 -8.42
C ALA A 21 -1.36 14.44 -8.34
N ALA A 22 -1.20 15.27 -7.31
CA ALA A 22 -1.93 16.54 -7.16
C ALA A 22 -1.66 17.51 -8.33
N TRP A 23 -0.41 17.54 -8.82
CA TRP A 23 -0.06 18.35 -9.99
C TRP A 23 -0.69 17.83 -11.29
N LEU A 24 -0.69 16.50 -11.49
CA LEU A 24 -1.21 15.88 -12.71
C LEU A 24 -2.74 15.83 -12.77
N PHE A 25 -3.41 15.55 -11.65
CA PHE A 25 -4.84 15.25 -11.63
C PHE A 25 -5.69 16.41 -11.11
N ASP A 26 -5.21 17.17 -10.13
CA ASP A 26 -6.00 18.24 -9.51
C ASP A 26 -5.65 19.64 -10.04
N GLY A 27 -4.58 19.77 -10.85
CA GLY A 27 -4.11 21.06 -11.35
C GLY A 27 -3.69 22.03 -10.24
N ILE A 28 -3.58 21.54 -9.01
CA ILE A 28 -3.09 22.29 -7.86
C ILE A 28 -1.61 22.54 -8.12
N THR A 29 -1.12 23.76 -7.85
CA THR A 29 0.31 24.05 -7.81
C THR A 29 0.79 23.71 -6.41
N PRO A 30 1.29 22.49 -6.16
CA PRO A 30 1.74 22.14 -4.82
C PRO A 30 2.95 23.02 -4.45
N GLU A 31 2.92 23.55 -3.24
CA GLU A 31 3.93 24.50 -2.78
C GLU A 31 5.07 23.77 -2.10
N LEU A 32 6.31 24.26 -2.29
CA LEU A 32 7.46 23.84 -1.48
C LEU A 32 7.38 24.49 -0.09
N SER A 33 6.32 24.17 0.65
CA SER A 33 5.97 24.76 1.93
C SER A 33 5.71 23.66 2.96
N ARG A 34 5.66 24.06 4.23
CA ARG A 34 5.20 23.21 5.35
C ARG A 34 3.69 23.33 5.56
N ASP A 35 2.94 23.80 4.57
CA ASP A 35 1.50 23.87 4.67
C ASP A 35 0.90 22.44 4.82
N PRO A 36 0.07 22.16 5.84
CA PRO A 36 -0.55 20.86 6.06
C PRO A 36 -1.39 20.31 4.89
N GLU A 37 -1.92 21.20 4.05
CA GLU A 37 -2.87 20.86 2.98
C GLU A 37 -2.24 20.90 1.58
N ARG A 38 -1.28 21.81 1.36
CA ARG A 38 -0.71 22.07 0.02
C ARG A 38 0.81 21.94 -0.06
N GLY A 39 1.46 21.74 1.08
CA GLY A 39 2.91 21.73 1.20
C GLY A 39 3.52 20.34 1.03
N LEU A 40 4.61 20.24 0.27
CA LEU A 40 5.41 19.01 0.17
C LEU A 40 5.91 18.51 1.55
N PHE A 41 6.10 19.44 2.49
CA PHE A 41 6.51 19.15 3.87
C PHE A 41 5.37 19.28 4.88
N GLY A 42 4.11 19.29 4.43
CA GLY A 42 2.93 19.37 5.30
C GLY A 42 2.81 18.22 6.29
N TRP A 43 3.45 17.08 5.99
CA TRP A 43 3.55 15.94 6.90
C TRP A 43 4.48 16.18 8.10
N LEU A 44 5.41 17.14 8.02
CA LEU A 44 6.28 17.53 9.15
C LEU A 44 5.60 18.47 10.15
N VAL A 45 4.35 18.89 9.88
CA VAL A 45 3.63 19.79 10.79
C VAL A 45 3.13 19.01 12.02
N ILE A 46 3.75 19.32 13.14
CA ILE A 46 3.52 18.74 14.48
C ILE A 46 2.25 19.29 15.15
N SER A 47 1.55 20.26 14.55
CA SER A 47 0.53 21.09 15.23
C SER A 47 -0.81 20.39 15.56
N LEU A 48 -1.05 19.17 15.07
CA LEU A 48 -2.28 18.41 15.37
C LEU A 48 -1.98 17.20 16.29
N PRO A 49 -2.62 17.11 17.48
CA PRO A 49 -2.44 15.97 18.37
C PRO A 49 -2.94 14.69 17.68
N GLY A 50 -2.08 13.67 17.61
CA GLY A 50 -2.39 12.35 17.02
C GLY A 50 -1.84 12.12 15.60
N ARG A 51 -1.52 13.17 14.83
CA ARG A 51 -1.02 13.02 13.46
C ARG A 51 0.38 12.39 13.39
N LEU A 52 1.26 12.76 14.32
CA LEU A 52 2.58 12.14 14.46
C LEU A 52 2.50 10.65 14.82
N PHE A 53 1.57 10.28 15.71
CA PHE A 53 1.40 8.89 16.10
C PHE A 53 0.87 8.06 14.93
N ALA A 54 -0.15 8.56 14.22
CA ALA A 54 -0.67 7.90 13.03
C ALA A 54 0.40 7.76 11.93
N GLN A 55 1.19 8.81 11.68
CA GLN A 55 2.29 8.77 10.71
C GLN A 55 3.37 7.77 11.10
N PHE A 56 3.75 7.72 12.39
CA PHE A 56 4.73 6.76 12.87
C PHE A 56 4.18 5.34 12.79
N TRP A 57 2.91 5.13 13.16
CA TRP A 57 2.24 3.84 13.07
C TRP A 57 2.20 3.32 11.64
N LEU A 58 1.77 4.15 10.68
CA LEU A 58 1.73 3.79 9.26
C LEU A 58 3.14 3.52 8.71
N ALA A 59 4.13 4.36 9.04
CA ALA A 59 5.48 4.18 8.51
C ALA A 59 6.22 2.98 9.15
N ALA A 60 6.13 2.81 10.46
CA ALA A 60 6.86 1.76 11.18
C ALA A 60 6.19 0.39 11.12
N VAL A 61 4.87 0.35 11.27
CA VAL A 61 4.14 -0.92 11.32
C VAL A 61 3.64 -1.30 9.94
N VAL A 62 2.95 -0.42 9.23
CA VAL A 62 2.37 -0.82 7.93
C VAL A 62 3.48 -0.95 6.87
N ASP A 63 4.35 0.05 6.76
CA ASP A 63 5.36 0.07 5.70
C ASP A 63 6.61 -0.75 6.04
N TYR A 64 7.30 -0.46 7.15
CA TYR A 64 8.55 -1.16 7.47
C TYR A 64 8.32 -2.65 7.75
N LEU A 65 7.39 -3.01 8.64
CA LEU A 65 7.11 -4.42 8.93
C LEU A 65 6.49 -5.12 7.71
N GLY A 66 5.59 -4.46 6.97
CA GLY A 66 4.99 -5.02 5.76
C GLY A 66 6.03 -5.36 4.69
N ASN A 67 6.94 -4.43 4.38
CA ASN A 67 8.01 -4.64 3.41
C ASN A 67 9.00 -5.73 3.86
N HIS A 68 9.37 -5.76 5.13
CA HIS A 68 10.28 -6.80 5.65
C HIS A 68 9.61 -8.18 5.68
N ALA A 69 8.32 -8.25 6.03
CA ALA A 69 7.55 -9.48 5.97
C ALA A 69 7.44 -10.00 4.53
N PHE A 70 7.17 -9.11 3.56
CA PHE A 70 7.15 -9.46 2.14
C PHE A 70 8.49 -10.05 1.68
N ILE A 71 9.61 -9.37 1.97
CA ILE A 71 10.95 -9.85 1.62
C ILE A 71 11.27 -11.17 2.32
N ALA A 72 10.85 -11.34 3.58
CA ALA A 72 11.06 -12.57 4.31
C ALA A 72 10.28 -13.75 3.71
N VAL A 73 9.01 -13.55 3.33
CA VAL A 73 8.17 -14.59 2.72
C VAL A 73 8.70 -15.00 1.35
N MET A 74 9.24 -14.07 0.57
CA MET A 74 9.86 -14.39 -0.74
C MET A 74 11.06 -15.34 -0.64
N LYS A 75 11.64 -15.55 0.55
CA LYS A 75 12.69 -16.59 0.76
C LYS A 75 12.12 -18.00 0.82
N TYR A 76 10.85 -18.16 1.19
CA TYR A 76 10.23 -19.45 1.44
C TYR A 76 9.18 -19.80 0.39
N VAL A 77 8.59 -18.81 -0.25
CA VAL A 77 7.47 -18.97 -1.19
C VAL A 77 7.84 -18.33 -2.53
N PRO A 78 7.54 -18.97 -3.67
CA PRO A 78 7.76 -18.38 -4.98
C PRO A 78 7.10 -17.01 -5.11
N ALA A 79 7.81 -16.04 -5.69
CA ALA A 79 7.32 -14.67 -5.85
C ALA A 79 5.95 -14.58 -6.53
N LEU A 80 5.63 -15.52 -7.42
CA LEU A 80 4.33 -15.62 -8.09
C LEU A 80 3.18 -15.81 -7.09
N VAL A 81 3.34 -16.72 -6.12
CA VAL A 81 2.32 -16.99 -5.09
C VAL A 81 2.18 -15.78 -4.17
N VAL A 82 3.29 -15.14 -3.80
CA VAL A 82 3.26 -13.92 -2.98
C VAL A 82 2.55 -12.78 -3.71
N ALA A 83 2.80 -12.60 -5.01
CA ALA A 83 2.12 -11.61 -5.84
C ALA A 83 0.60 -11.88 -5.94
N THR A 84 0.19 -13.15 -6.07
CA THR A 84 -1.25 -13.49 -6.04
C THR A 84 -1.90 -13.21 -4.70
N ALA A 85 -1.18 -13.35 -3.59
CA ALA A 85 -1.71 -12.98 -2.28
C ALA A 85 -1.84 -11.45 -2.14
N LEU A 86 -0.90 -10.68 -2.69
CA LEU A 86 -0.96 -9.22 -2.69
C LEU A 86 -2.14 -8.67 -3.51
N LEU A 87 -2.60 -9.38 -4.53
CA LEU A 87 -3.83 -9.04 -5.25
C LEU A 87 -5.06 -8.99 -4.33
N LEU A 88 -5.07 -9.75 -3.23
CA LEU A 88 -6.14 -9.72 -2.23
C LEU A 88 -6.02 -8.56 -1.24
N GLY A 89 -4.84 -7.94 -1.13
CA GLY A 89 -4.58 -6.77 -0.27
C GLY A 89 -5.64 -5.67 -0.36
N PRO A 90 -5.99 -5.15 -1.55
CA PRO A 90 -7.02 -4.12 -1.68
C PRO A 90 -8.42 -4.58 -1.21
N MET A 91 -8.74 -5.87 -1.32
CA MET A 91 -10.04 -6.38 -0.87
C MET A 91 -10.13 -6.42 0.65
N VAL A 92 -9.05 -6.85 1.31
CA VAL A 92 -8.96 -6.84 2.77
C VAL A 92 -8.99 -5.41 3.29
N ALA A 93 -8.26 -4.49 2.65
CA ALA A 93 -8.26 -3.07 3.01
C ALA A 93 -9.66 -2.44 2.91
N CYS A 94 -10.41 -2.72 1.84
CA CYS A 94 -11.80 -2.26 1.72
C CYS A 94 -12.70 -2.86 2.81
N ALA A 95 -12.54 -4.15 3.12
CA ALA A 95 -13.33 -4.82 4.16
C ALA A 95 -13.05 -4.20 5.54
N GLU A 96 -11.79 -3.98 5.89
CA GLU A 96 -11.40 -3.28 7.12
C GLU A 96 -11.93 -1.84 7.14
N GLY A 97 -11.85 -1.13 6.02
CA GLY A 97 -12.36 0.23 5.87
C GLY A 97 -13.87 0.34 6.14
N VAL A 98 -14.65 -0.60 5.61
CA VAL A 98 -16.10 -0.69 5.84
C VAL A 98 -16.41 -1.11 7.28
N LEU A 99 -15.68 -2.09 7.84
CA LEU A 99 -15.87 -2.57 9.22
C LEU A 99 -15.57 -1.48 10.26
N LEU A 100 -14.54 -0.67 10.01
CA LEU A 100 -14.17 0.46 10.86
C LEU A 100 -15.05 1.71 10.60
N GLY A 101 -15.95 1.65 9.62
CA GLY A 101 -16.83 2.76 9.25
C GLY A 101 -16.11 3.96 8.63
N VAL A 102 -14.87 3.79 8.19
CA VAL A 102 -14.05 4.85 7.55
C VAL A 102 -14.27 4.91 6.04
N GLU A 103 -14.84 3.86 5.45
CA GLU A 103 -15.14 3.76 4.02
C GLU A 103 -16.60 3.37 3.77
N HIS A 104 -17.15 3.81 2.64
CA HIS A 104 -18.48 3.41 2.18
C HIS A 104 -18.46 2.01 1.55
N PHE A 105 -19.62 1.36 1.52
CA PHE A 105 -19.75 0.05 0.86
C PHE A 105 -19.33 0.16 -0.62
N PRO A 106 -18.52 -0.78 -1.13
CA PRO A 106 -17.96 -0.72 -2.47
C PRO A 106 -19.07 -0.62 -3.53
N GLY A 107 -18.89 0.31 -4.47
CA GLY A 107 -19.81 0.49 -5.59
C GLY A 107 -19.74 -0.68 -6.60
N PRO A 108 -20.68 -0.74 -7.56
CA PRO A 108 -20.75 -1.83 -8.54
C PRO A 108 -19.45 -2.04 -9.33
N TRP A 109 -18.76 -0.96 -9.70
CA TRP A 109 -17.48 -1.03 -10.41
C TRP A 109 -16.36 -1.64 -9.56
N THR A 110 -16.32 -1.34 -8.26
CA THR A 110 -15.37 -1.93 -7.33
C THR A 110 -15.61 -3.43 -7.17
N ILE A 111 -16.88 -3.86 -7.18
CA ILE A 111 -17.24 -5.28 -7.15
C ILE A 111 -16.75 -5.99 -8.41
N VAL A 112 -16.99 -5.42 -9.60
CA VAL A 112 -16.49 -6.00 -10.86
C VAL A 112 -14.97 -6.09 -10.87
N GLY A 113 -14.27 -5.03 -10.46
CA GLY A 113 -12.82 -5.04 -10.33
C GLY A 113 -12.33 -6.12 -9.37
N GLY A 114 -12.97 -6.25 -8.19
CA GLY A 114 -12.66 -7.29 -7.21
C GLY A 114 -12.84 -8.71 -7.78
N LEU A 115 -13.91 -8.96 -8.54
CA LEU A 115 -14.12 -10.25 -9.20
C LEU A 115 -13.04 -10.55 -10.26
N VAL A 116 -12.61 -9.56 -11.04
CA VAL A 116 -11.53 -9.72 -12.01
C VAL A 116 -10.21 -10.09 -11.32
N ILE A 117 -9.91 -9.41 -10.21
CA ILE A 117 -8.72 -9.68 -9.39
C ILE A 117 -8.76 -11.11 -8.82
N LEU A 118 -9.91 -11.53 -8.28
CA LEU A 118 -10.11 -12.89 -7.77
C LEU A 118 -9.90 -13.94 -8.86
N MET A 119 -10.49 -13.74 -10.05
CA MET A 119 -10.31 -14.66 -11.18
C MET A 119 -8.84 -14.76 -11.60
N GLY A 120 -8.15 -13.62 -11.75
CA GLY A 120 -6.73 -13.58 -12.09
C GLY A 120 -5.85 -14.29 -11.06
N GLY A 121 -6.06 -14.00 -9.77
CA GLY A 121 -5.32 -14.64 -8.68
C GLY A 121 -5.53 -16.15 -8.65
N THR A 122 -6.78 -16.61 -8.83
CA THR A 122 -7.12 -18.04 -8.83
C THR A 122 -6.47 -18.78 -10.01
N LEU A 123 -6.51 -18.22 -11.22
CA LEU A 123 -5.88 -18.83 -12.40
C LEU A 123 -4.37 -18.98 -12.22
N ILE A 124 -3.71 -17.96 -11.68
CA ILE A 124 -2.26 -18.00 -11.43
C ILE A 124 -1.94 -19.05 -10.35
N ALA A 125 -2.73 -19.14 -9.29
CA ALA A 125 -2.53 -20.12 -8.23
C ALA A 125 -2.69 -21.56 -8.73
N LEU A 126 -3.65 -21.81 -9.64
CA LEU A 126 -3.81 -23.12 -10.29
C LEU A 126 -2.61 -23.46 -11.18
N GLN A 127 -2.12 -22.50 -11.97
CA GLN A 127 -0.96 -22.70 -12.82
C GLN A 127 0.32 -22.98 -12.02
N ALA A 128 0.50 -22.30 -10.88
CA ALA A 128 1.65 -22.51 -10.01
C ALA A 128 1.71 -23.93 -9.41
N GLN A 129 0.56 -24.53 -9.10
CA GLN A 129 0.47 -25.93 -8.64
C GLN A 129 0.85 -26.93 -9.74
N ASN A 130 0.48 -26.63 -10.99
CA ASN A 130 0.80 -27.51 -12.12
C ASN A 130 2.30 -27.51 -12.45
N GLN A 131 2.98 -26.37 -12.33
CA GLN A 131 4.43 -26.28 -12.61
C GLN A 131 5.30 -26.97 -11.56
N SER A 132 4.88 -27.00 -10.30
CA SER A 132 5.61 -27.68 -9.23
C SER A 132 5.57 -29.20 -9.38
N THR A 133 4.49 -29.74 -9.96
CA THR A 133 4.33 -31.20 -10.22
C THR A 133 5.19 -31.69 -11.38
N SER A 134 5.51 -30.85 -12.37
CA SER A 134 6.25 -31.25 -13.58
C SER A 134 7.78 -31.34 -13.43
N VAL A 135 8.34 -30.89 -12.30
CA VAL A 135 9.80 -30.93 -12.04
C VAL A 135 10.21 -32.19 -11.25
N GLU A 136 9.25 -32.93 -10.71
CA GLU A 136 9.48 -34.17 -9.95
C GLU A 136 9.25 -35.47 -10.75
N LEU A 137 9.02 -35.38 -12.07
CA LEU A 137 8.87 -36.51 -13.00
C LEU A 137 10.02 -36.54 -14.01
#